data_AF-A0A0D7E0W1-F1
#
_entry.id   AF-A0A0D7E0W1-F1
#
_cell.length_a   1.000
_cell.length_b   1.000
_cell.length_c   1.000
_cell.angle_alpha   90.00
_cell.angle_beta   90.00
_cell.angle_gamma   90.00
#
_symmetry.space_group_name_H-M   'P 1'
#
loop_
_entity.id
_entity.type
_entity.pdbx_description
1 polymer ?
#
loop_
_entity_poly.entity_id
_entity_poly.type
_entity_poly.pdbx_seq_one_letter_code
_entity_poly.pdbx_strand_id
1 'polypeptide(L)'
;MQNKPQMVEAVLFFNEGSICKEMLYPEFEAVLDGVVALPEFADRQMHAVYVMINPRLQVRAAVFFCLDFNDDGSADAGWNIPLRQLAERTGRGPDMGAGPIRLA
;
A
#
# COMPACT_ATOMS: atom_id res chain seq x y z
N MET A 1 -2.79 18.42 25.45
CA MET A 1 -2.31 18.11 24.09
C MET A 1 -3.40 17.26 23.44
N GLN A 2 -4.11 17.75 22.43
CA GLN A 2 -5.10 16.95 21.71
C GLN A 2 -4.33 15.91 20.88
N ASN A 3 -4.36 14.64 21.29
CA ASN A 3 -3.96 13.53 20.43
C ASN A 3 -4.95 13.47 19.27
N LYS A 4 -4.60 14.09 18.13
CA LYS A 4 -5.32 13.83 16.90
C LYS A 4 -5.19 12.32 16.63
N PRO A 5 -6.28 11.61 16.37
CA PRO A 5 -6.20 10.21 15.97
C PRO A 5 -5.32 10.11 14.71
N GLN A 6 -4.12 9.57 14.86
CA GLN A 6 -3.18 9.41 13.77
C GLN A 6 -3.64 8.24 12.90
N MET A 7 -3.87 8.51 11.62
CA MET A 7 -4.13 7.46 10.66
C MET A 7 -2.83 6.69 10.39
N VAL A 8 -2.96 5.38 10.23
CA VAL A 8 -1.86 4.49 9.87
C VAL A 8 -1.92 4.24 8.37
N GLU A 9 -0.76 4.21 7.73
CA GLU A 9 -0.60 3.94 6.30
C GLU A 9 0.16 2.63 6.14
N ALA A 10 -0.33 1.73 5.29
CA ALA A 10 0.27 0.42 5.08
C ALA A 10 0.14 -0.01 3.60
N VAL A 11 1.02 -0.92 3.19
CA VAL A 11 0.96 -1.60 1.90
C VAL A 11 0.80 -3.10 2.14
N LEU A 12 -0.17 -3.71 1.45
CA LEU A 12 -0.40 -5.15 1.48
C LEU A 12 -0.18 -5.73 0.09
N PHE A 13 0.66 -6.74 -0.01
CA PHE A 13 0.93 -7.50 -1.23
C PHE A 13 0.05 -8.74 -1.28
N PHE A 14 -0.46 -9.04 -2.47
CA PHE A 14 -1.31 -10.19 -2.71
C PHE A 14 -0.58 -11.27 -3.51
N ASN A 15 -0.85 -12.52 -3.16
CA ASN A 15 -0.54 -13.68 -3.98
C ASN A 15 -1.68 -14.69 -3.87
N GLU A 16 -2.11 -15.26 -4.99
CA GLU A 16 -3.17 -16.30 -5.04
C GLU A 16 -4.45 -15.93 -4.27
N GLY A 17 -4.84 -14.65 -4.30
CA GLY A 17 -6.05 -14.15 -3.64
C GLY A 17 -5.92 -13.97 -2.12
N SER A 18 -4.73 -14.11 -1.55
CA SER A 18 -4.44 -13.87 -0.13
C SER A 18 -3.36 -12.80 0.04
N ILE A 19 -3.34 -12.14 1.19
CA ILE A 19 -2.23 -11.26 1.56
C ILE A 19 -1.03 -12.13 1.90
N CYS A 20 0.10 -11.92 1.21
CA CYS A 20 1.33 -12.67 1.43
C CYS A 20 2.41 -11.88 2.17
N LYS A 21 2.29 -10.54 2.20
CA LYS A 21 3.18 -9.65 2.94
C LYS A 21 2.48 -8.33 3.21
N GLU A 22 2.76 -7.75 4.36
CA GLU A 22 2.30 -6.42 4.76
C GLU A 22 3.45 -5.64 5.37
N MET A 23 3.43 -4.33 5.21
CA MET A 23 4.40 -3.41 5.81
C MET A 23 3.80 -2.02 5.97
N LEU A 24 4.35 -1.24 6.89
CA LEU A 24 3.99 0.17 7.03
C LEU A 24 4.50 0.94 5.81
N TYR A 25 3.83 2.05 5.50
CA TYR A 25 4.21 2.86 4.34
C TYR A 25 5.68 3.33 4.35
N PRO A 26 6.29 3.73 5.48
CA PRO A 26 7.73 4.06 5.51
C PRO A 26 8.64 2.88 5.20
N GLU A 27 8.23 1.65 5.55
CA GLU A 27 8.98 0.44 5.20
C GLU A 27 8.90 0.17 3.70
N PHE A 28 7.72 0.43 3.10
CA PHE A 28 7.56 0.39 1.65
C PHE A 28 8.35 1.48 0.92
N GLU A 29 8.42 2.70 1.47
CA GLU A 29 9.28 3.77 0.93
C GLU A 29 10.74 3.32 0.90
N ALA A 30 11.23 2.64 1.94
CA ALA A 30 12.59 2.08 1.95
C ALA A 30 12.81 0.99 0.88
N VAL A 31 11.78 0.25 0.49
CA VAL A 31 11.84 -0.69 -0.63
C VAL A 31 11.95 0.05 -1.97
N LEU A 32 11.15 1.11 -2.15
CA LEU A 32 11.19 1.93 -3.37
C LEU A 32 12.52 2.70 -3.52
N ASP A 33 13.10 3.16 -2.42
CA ASP A 33 14.39 3.85 -2.40
C ASP A 33 15.58 2.89 -2.61
N GLY A 34 15.32 1.58 -2.72
CA GLY A 34 16.36 0.55 -2.91
C GLY A 34 17.19 0.26 -1.65
N VAL A 35 16.76 0.74 -0.49
CA VAL A 35 17.41 0.46 0.81
C VAL A 35 17.14 -0.98 1.26
N VAL A 36 15.98 -1.52 0.89
CA VAL A 36 15.54 -2.88 1.22
C VAL A 36 15.12 -3.61 -0.05
N ALA A 37 15.71 -4.77 -0.31
CA ALA A 37 15.25 -5.70 -1.35
C ALA A 37 14.29 -6.75 -0.75
N LEU A 38 13.43 -7.30 -1.59
CA LEU A 38 12.49 -8.39 -1.28
C LEU A 38 12.77 -9.59 -2.19
N PRO A 39 13.79 -10.42 -1.90
CA PRO A 39 14.17 -11.55 -2.74
C PRO A 39 13.02 -12.56 -2.97
N GLU A 40 12.06 -12.65 -2.05
CA GLU A 40 10.86 -13.47 -2.21
C GLU A 40 9.95 -13.04 -3.39
N PHE A 41 10.12 -11.79 -3.86
CA PHE A 41 9.41 -11.20 -4.99
C PHE A 41 10.29 -11.05 -6.23
N ALA A 42 11.54 -11.54 -6.22
CA ALA A 42 12.44 -11.45 -7.36
C ALA A 42 11.82 -12.02 -8.66
N ASP A 43 12.04 -11.33 -9.77
CA ASP A 43 11.49 -11.65 -11.11
C ASP A 43 9.96 -11.78 -11.13
N ARG A 44 9.24 -11.01 -10.31
CA ARG A 44 7.78 -11.05 -10.24
C ARG A 44 7.17 -9.66 -10.29
N GLN A 45 6.03 -9.59 -10.97
CA GLN A 45 5.07 -8.50 -10.78
C GLN A 45 4.16 -8.84 -9.60
N MET A 46 4.09 -7.93 -8.64
CA MET A 46 3.25 -8.09 -7.46
C MET A 46 2.06 -7.15 -7.51
N HIS A 47 0.87 -7.66 -7.19
CA HIS A 47 -0.30 -6.84 -6.93
C HIS A 47 -0.27 -6.36 -5.48
N ALA A 48 -0.48 -5.08 -5.27
CA ALA A 48 -0.46 -4.47 -3.95
C ALA A 48 -1.59 -3.46 -3.77
N VAL A 49 -1.91 -3.18 -2.50
CA VAL A 49 -2.82 -2.11 -2.13
C VAL A 49 -2.20 -1.25 -1.06
N TYR A 50 -2.19 0.06 -1.30
CA TYR A 50 -1.94 1.05 -0.28
C TYR A 50 -3.24 1.33 0.47
N VAL A 51 -3.22 1.29 1.80
CA VAL A 51 -4.39 1.54 2.64
C VAL A 51 -4.13 2.61 3.68
N MET A 52 -5.18 3.39 3.96
CA MET A 52 -5.22 4.28 5.10
C MET A 52 -6.19 3.73 6.15
N ILE A 53 -5.71 3.58 7.38
CA ILE A 53 -6.42 2.90 8.47
C ILE A 53 -6.62 3.89 9.62
N ASN A 54 -7.84 3.99 10.13
CA ASN A 54 -8.12 4.81 11.30
C ASN A 54 -7.74 4.08 12.61
N PRO A 55 -7.69 4.76 13.77
CA PRO A 55 -7.36 4.09 15.04
C PRO A 55 -8.34 3.01 15.53
N ARG A 56 -9.47 2.83 14.85
CA ARG A 56 -10.42 1.73 15.09
C ARG A 56 -10.17 0.55 14.16
N LEU A 57 -9.04 0.52 13.45
CA LEU A 57 -8.65 -0.49 12.47
C LEU A 57 -9.59 -0.58 11.26
N GLN A 58 -10.25 0.51 10.91
CA GLN A 58 -11.13 0.58 9.75
C GLN A 58 -10.40 1.22 8.57
N VAL A 59 -10.45 0.57 7.41
CA VAL A 59 -9.94 1.11 6.15
C VAL A 59 -10.77 2.34 5.76
N ARG A 60 -10.09 3.42 5.39
CA ARG A 60 -10.68 4.69 4.93
C ARG A 60 -10.37 4.99 3.48
N ALA A 61 -9.25 4.50 2.97
CA ALA A 61 -8.86 4.60 1.58
C ALA A 61 -8.09 3.35 1.16
N ALA A 62 -8.23 2.96 -0.11
CA ALA A 62 -7.46 1.91 -0.74
C ALA A 62 -7.05 2.37 -2.16
N VAL A 63 -5.79 2.17 -2.52
CA VAL A 63 -5.25 2.44 -3.85
C VAL A 63 -4.58 1.17 -4.33
N PHE A 64 -5.14 0.53 -5.36
CA PHE A 64 -4.60 -0.70 -5.92
C PHE A 64 -3.56 -0.40 -7.00
N PHE A 65 -2.45 -1.12 -7.00
CA PHE A 65 -1.37 -0.94 -7.96
C PHE A 65 -0.60 -2.24 -8.20
N CYS A 66 0.18 -2.25 -9.28
CA CYS A 66 1.17 -3.28 -9.56
C CYS A 66 2.57 -2.70 -9.36
N LEU A 67 3.49 -3.53 -8.88
CA LEU A 67 4.90 -3.20 -8.74
C LEU A 67 5.74 -4.36 -9.27
N ASP A 68 6.65 -4.05 -10.19
CA ASP A 68 7.61 -4.99 -10.72
C ASP A 68 8.86 -5.04 -9.83
N PHE A 69 9.40 -6.23 -9.65
CA PHE A 69 10.64 -6.47 -8.94
C PHE A 69 11.68 -7.08 -9.89
N ASN A 70 12.92 -6.61 -9.78
CA ASN A 70 14.06 -7.11 -10.54
C ASN A 70 14.51 -8.48 -10.04
N ASP A 71 15.52 -9.05 -10.70
CA ASP A 71 16.09 -10.37 -10.41
C ASP A 71 16.74 -10.47 -9.02
N ASP A 72 17.23 -9.36 -8.48
CA ASP A 72 17.77 -9.25 -7.12
C ASP A 72 16.71 -8.97 -6.04
N GLY A 73 15.44 -8.82 -6.44
CA GLY A 73 14.33 -8.47 -5.54
C GLY A 73 14.25 -6.97 -5.20
N SER A 74 15.02 -6.11 -5.86
CA SER A 74 14.80 -4.66 -5.79
C SER A 74 13.52 -4.26 -6.53
N ALA A 75 12.83 -3.23 -6.06
CA ALA A 75 11.68 -2.67 -6.75
C ALA A 75 12.11 -1.91 -8.02
N ASP A 76 11.23 -1.85 -9.03
CA ASP A 76 11.45 -1.03 -10.23
C ASP A 76 11.69 0.44 -9.87
N ALA A 77 12.89 0.94 -10.16
CA ALA A 77 13.31 2.31 -9.92
C ALA A 77 12.52 3.35 -10.74
N GLY A 78 11.83 2.92 -11.80
CA GLY A 78 10.93 3.77 -12.59
C GLY A 78 9.56 4.02 -11.94
N TRP A 79 9.23 3.28 -10.88
CA TRP A 79 7.91 3.34 -10.26
C TRP A 79 7.72 4.65 -9.47
N ASN A 80 6.65 5.40 -9.76
CA ASN A 80 6.46 6.76 -9.23
C ASN A 80 5.00 7.15 -8.95
N ILE A 81 4.13 6.19 -8.62
CA ILE A 81 2.70 6.45 -8.43
C ILE A 81 2.46 7.24 -7.13
N PRO A 82 1.72 8.37 -7.14
CA PRO A 82 1.49 9.19 -5.96
C PRO A 82 0.34 8.65 -5.07
N LEU A 83 0.59 7.54 -4.38
CA LEU A 83 -0.41 6.78 -3.61
C LEU A 83 -1.22 7.63 -2.62
N ARG A 84 -0.57 8.48 -1.82
CA ARG A 84 -1.24 9.38 -0.87
C ARG A 84 -2.23 10.34 -1.55
N GLN A 85 -1.83 10.93 -2.68
CA GLN A 85 -2.69 11.87 -3.41
C GLN A 85 -3.89 11.17 -4.02
N LEU A 86 -3.71 9.95 -4.54
CA LEU A 86 -4.81 9.13 -5.04
C LEU A 86 -5.77 8.78 -3.91
N ALA A 87 -5.26 8.35 -2.76
CA ALA A 87 -6.08 8.03 -1.59
C ALA A 87 -6.91 9.22 -1.09
N GLU A 88 -6.44 10.45 -1.25
CA GLU A 88 -7.17 11.66 -0.85
C GLU A 88 -8.20 12.14 -1.88
N ARG A 89 -7.95 11.93 -3.18
CA ARG A 89 -8.68 12.60 -4.27
C ARG A 89 -9.65 11.70 -5.04
N THR A 90 -9.64 10.40 -4.78
CA THR A 90 -10.44 9.42 -5.53
C THR A 90 -11.89 9.29 -5.06
N GLY A 91 -12.69 8.65 -5.91
CA GLY A 91 -14.13 8.44 -5.72
C GLY A 91 -14.46 7.49 -4.57
N ARG A 92 -15.77 7.26 -4.37
CA ARG A 92 -16.26 6.37 -3.32
C ARG A 92 -16.25 4.92 -3.80
N GLY A 93 -15.65 4.04 -3.01
CA GLY A 93 -15.73 2.60 -3.13
C GLY A 93 -16.83 1.99 -2.24
N PRO A 94 -16.78 0.66 -2.04
CA PRO A 94 -17.73 -0.04 -1.18
C PRO A 94 -17.60 0.36 0.30
N ASP A 95 -18.62 0.04 1.09
CA ASP A 95 -18.56 0.13 2.54
C ASP A 95 -17.83 -1.09 3.10
N MET A 96 -16.75 -0.85 3.85
CA MET A 96 -15.95 -1.89 4.51
C MET A 96 -16.20 -1.96 6.03
N GLY A 97 -17.38 -1.52 6.49
CA GLY A 97 -17.80 -1.57 7.90
C GLY A 97 -17.71 -0.23 8.63
N ALA A 98 -17.54 0.88 7.90
CA ALA A 98 -17.39 2.24 8.47
C ALA A 98 -17.92 3.35 7.56
N GLY A 99 -18.77 2.99 6.60
CA GLY A 99 -19.15 3.82 5.46
C GLY A 99 -18.26 3.58 4.23
N PRO A 100 -18.64 4.13 3.07
CA PRO A 100 -17.87 4.03 1.83
C PRO A 100 -16.42 4.49 2.01
N ILE A 101 -15.47 3.67 1.56
CA ILE A 101 -14.06 4.04 1.53
C ILE A 101 -13.76 4.92 0.30
N ARG A 102 -12.61 5.59 0.29
CA ARG A 102 -12.03 6.09 -0.97
C ARG A 102 -11.37 4.94 -1.71
N LEU A 103 -11.56 4.86 -3.02
CA LEU A 103 -11.05 3.75 -3.82
C LEU A 103 -10.48 4.27 -5.15
N ALA A 104 -9.27 3.85 -5.46
CA ALA A 104 -8.51 4.17 -6.66
C ALA A 104 -7.93 2.91 -7.30
#